data_AF-A0A3B8I1I0-F1
#
_entry.id   AF-A0A3B8I1I0-F1
#
_cell.length_a   1.000
_cell.length_b   1.000
_cell.length_c   1.000
_cell.angle_alpha   90.00
_cell.angle_beta   90.00
_cell.angle_gamma   90.00
#
_symmetry.space_group_name_H-M   'P 1'
#
loop_
_entity.id
_entity.type
_entity.pdbx_description
1 polymer ?
#
loop_
_entity_poly.entity_id
_entity_poly.type
_entity_poly.pdbx_seq_one_letter_code
_entity_poly.pdbx_strand_id
1 'polypeptide(L)'
;MPVLKFNLNKRFTTGIYDYTLMQSSFTPIQRQTYPNSLRVTTSNIEWCGAFLTNTRLTEEGYRVDYQSYFDGEEDLSLTLPKVWLEDEIWNVIRINPELLPLGTVRMVPSILTEELTHHPLALAEATATLEQHDNLSVYTLDYPTLPRLLAITFESAFPHRLVRWEETFETVAGWGMEPQVMTTRAERIRYTMLDYWERKYLKDEVLRMTELGIE
;
A
#
# COMPACT_ATOMS: atom_id res chain seq x y z
N MET A 1 9.24 4.68 -20.61
CA MET A 1 9.49 3.60 -19.63
C MET A 1 8.15 3.03 -19.19
N PRO A 2 7.86 1.73 -19.40
CA PRO A 2 6.62 1.12 -18.95
C PRO A 2 6.61 0.95 -17.42
N VAL A 3 5.43 1.08 -16.82
CA VAL A 3 5.21 0.98 -15.38
C VAL A 3 4.09 -0.02 -15.07
N LEU A 4 4.23 -0.75 -13.97
CA LEU A 4 3.10 -1.42 -13.33
C LEU A 4 2.43 -0.42 -12.38
N LYS A 5 1.13 -0.18 -12.57
CA LYS A 5 0.30 0.59 -11.65
C LYS A 5 -0.47 -0.39 -10.77
N PHE A 6 -0.27 -0.32 -9.47
CA PHE A 6 -1.12 -0.99 -8.48
C PHE A 6 -2.13 0.00 -7.94
N ASN A 7 -3.36 -0.45 -7.69
CA ASN A 7 -4.37 0.33 -6.98
C ASN A 7 -4.90 -0.54 -5.84
N LEU A 8 -4.83 -0.02 -4.62
CA LEU A 8 -5.51 -0.56 -3.45
C LEU A 8 -6.72 0.32 -3.17
N ASN A 9 -7.91 -0.29 -3.06
CA ASN A 9 -9.12 0.40 -2.62
C ASN A 9 -9.62 -0.30 -1.36
N LYS A 10 -9.84 0.44 -0.29
CA LYS A 10 -10.30 -0.08 1.01
C LYS A 10 -11.52 0.72 1.46
N ARG A 11 -12.63 0.04 1.72
CA ARG A 11 -13.85 0.63 2.30
C ARG A 11 -14.26 -0.16 3.52
N PHE A 12 -14.54 0.54 4.62
CA PHE A 12 -14.97 -0.07 5.87
C PHE A 12 -15.76 0.95 6.71
N THR A 13 -16.65 0.45 7.55
CA THR A 13 -17.50 1.28 8.42
C THR A 13 -16.81 1.55 9.75
N THR A 14 -16.84 2.81 10.19
CA THR A 14 -16.39 3.27 11.49
C THR A 14 -17.57 3.93 12.22
N GLY A 15 -18.18 3.22 13.17
CA GLY A 15 -19.36 3.73 13.86
C GLY A 15 -20.55 3.91 12.91
N ILE A 16 -20.90 5.16 12.57
CA ILE A 16 -22.10 5.53 11.80
C ILE A 16 -21.82 5.95 10.35
N TYR A 17 -20.58 5.87 9.86
CA TYR A 17 -20.21 6.21 8.49
C TYR A 17 -19.04 5.37 7.97
N ASP A 18 -18.80 5.45 6.66
CA ASP A 18 -17.76 4.68 5.99
C ASP A 18 -16.51 5.52 5.72
N TYR A 19 -15.36 4.86 5.85
CA TYR A 19 -14.09 5.33 5.30
C TYR A 19 -13.94 4.77 3.88
N THR A 20 -13.52 5.61 2.95
CA THR A 20 -13.08 5.19 1.60
C THR A 20 -11.65 5.64 1.38
N LEU A 21 -10.77 4.67 1.17
CA LEU A 21 -9.35 4.88 0.97
C LEU A 21 -8.92 4.34 -0.40
N MET A 22 -8.03 5.06 -1.06
CA MET A 22 -7.40 4.63 -2.29
C MET A 22 -5.90 4.91 -2.24
N GLN A 23 -5.09 3.93 -2.63
CA GLN A 23 -3.67 4.09 -2.82
C GLN A 23 -3.28 3.61 -4.20
N SER A 24 -2.37 4.32 -4.87
CA SER A 24 -1.77 3.88 -6.13
C SER A 24 -0.26 3.98 -6.08
N SER A 25 0.44 2.93 -6.51
CA SER A 25 1.90 2.94 -6.68
C SER A 25 2.28 2.67 -8.14
N PHE A 26 3.27 3.42 -8.62
CA PHE A 26 3.72 3.40 -10.02
C PHE A 26 5.18 2.96 -10.07
N THR A 27 5.39 1.69 -10.43
CA THR A 27 6.71 1.05 -10.36
C THR A 27 7.23 0.72 -11.75
N PRO A 28 8.46 1.13 -12.13
CA PRO A 28 9.07 0.70 -13.37
C PRO A 28 9.16 -0.81 -13.47
N ILE A 29 8.85 -1.36 -14.65
CA ILE A 29 9.01 -2.82 -14.88
C ILE A 29 10.50 -3.20 -14.92
N GLN A 30 11.34 -2.32 -15.48
CA GLN A 30 12.79 -2.50 -15.61
C GLN A 30 13.52 -2.01 -14.34
N ARG A 31 13.28 -2.65 -13.20
CA ARG A 31 13.82 -2.21 -11.90
C ARG A 31 15.34 -2.27 -11.80
N GLN A 32 16.03 -3.09 -12.59
CA GLN A 32 17.50 -3.10 -12.61
C GLN A 32 18.07 -1.75 -13.11
N THR A 33 17.37 -1.10 -14.05
CA THR A 33 17.75 0.23 -14.58
C THR A 33 17.10 1.34 -13.77
N TYR A 34 15.87 1.14 -13.31
CA TYR A 34 15.06 2.12 -12.60
C TYR A 34 14.56 1.53 -11.27
N PRO A 35 15.42 1.47 -10.24
CA PRO A 35 15.19 0.66 -9.05
C PRO A 35 14.15 1.22 -8.08
N ASN A 36 13.65 2.43 -8.32
CA ASN A 36 12.73 3.11 -7.40
C ASN A 36 11.38 3.32 -8.09
N SER A 37 10.29 3.18 -7.34
CA SER A 37 8.99 3.63 -7.80
C SER A 37 8.98 5.13 -8.05
N LEU A 38 8.21 5.55 -9.04
CA LEU A 38 8.22 6.94 -9.50
C LEU A 38 7.28 7.80 -8.68
N ARG A 39 6.18 7.18 -8.21
CA ARG A 39 5.10 7.86 -7.53
C ARG A 39 4.29 6.91 -6.67
N VAL A 40 3.84 7.40 -5.52
CA VAL A 40 2.75 6.84 -4.73
C VAL A 40 1.74 7.95 -4.46
N THR A 41 0.46 7.67 -4.61
CA THR A 41 -0.61 8.60 -4.24
C THR A 41 -1.57 7.90 -3.31
N THR A 42 -1.89 8.53 -2.18
CA THR A 42 -2.82 7.97 -1.20
C THR A 42 -3.90 9.01 -0.91
N SER A 43 -5.14 8.57 -0.84
CA SER A 43 -6.28 9.44 -0.55
C SER A 43 -7.27 8.77 0.37
N ASN A 44 -7.96 9.60 1.14
CA ASN A 44 -9.00 9.27 2.08
C ASN A 44 -10.13 10.28 1.88
N ILE A 45 -11.37 9.79 1.89
CA ILE A 45 -12.57 10.64 1.96
C ILE A 45 -13.55 9.97 2.91
N GLU A 46 -13.98 10.73 3.92
CA GLU A 46 -14.93 10.29 4.94
C GLU A 46 -15.70 11.49 5.54
N TRP A 47 -16.46 11.29 6.62
CA TRP A 47 -17.30 12.37 7.18
C TRP A 47 -16.46 13.43 7.90
N CYS A 48 -15.55 13.04 8.79
CA CYS A 48 -14.77 13.95 9.60
C CYS A 48 -13.62 14.65 8.84
N GLY A 49 -13.35 14.29 7.59
CA GLY A 49 -12.27 14.86 6.79
C GLY A 49 -11.94 14.11 5.49
N ALA A 50 -10.92 14.64 4.82
CA ALA A 50 -10.32 14.06 3.62
C ALA A 50 -8.84 14.41 3.57
N PHE A 51 -8.02 13.53 3.00
CA PHE A 51 -6.64 13.84 2.67
C PHE A 51 -6.23 13.29 1.29
N LEU A 52 -5.20 13.92 0.72
CA LEU A 52 -4.47 13.44 -0.45
C LEU A 52 -2.98 13.65 -0.22
N THR A 53 -2.21 12.58 -0.36
CA THR A 53 -0.74 12.65 -0.41
C THR A 53 -0.24 12.30 -1.81
N ASN A 54 0.80 13.02 -2.23
CA ASN A 54 1.48 12.79 -3.49
C ASN A 54 2.99 12.66 -3.25
N THR A 55 3.43 11.41 -3.17
CA THR A 55 4.84 11.05 -3.03
C THR A 55 5.43 10.83 -4.42
N ARG A 56 6.44 11.60 -4.80
CA ARG A 56 7.07 11.55 -6.13
C ARG A 56 8.58 11.55 -6.06
N LEU A 57 9.19 10.72 -6.89
CA LEU A 57 10.65 10.64 -7.01
C LEU A 57 11.21 11.90 -7.67
N THR A 58 12.20 12.51 -7.05
CA THR A 58 12.99 13.64 -7.55
C THR A 58 14.48 13.29 -7.57
N GLU A 59 15.34 14.26 -7.89
CA GLU A 59 16.79 14.09 -7.80
C GLU A 59 17.25 13.98 -6.34
N GLU A 60 16.60 14.74 -5.44
CA GLU A 60 16.93 14.86 -4.02
C GLU A 60 16.35 13.73 -3.15
N GLY A 61 15.35 12.99 -3.63
CA GLY A 61 14.68 11.96 -2.85
C GLY A 61 13.23 11.76 -3.28
N TYR A 62 12.36 11.41 -2.33
CA TYR A 62 10.92 11.45 -2.51
C TYR A 62 10.37 12.72 -1.92
N ARG A 63 9.82 13.58 -2.77
CA ARG A 63 9.01 14.71 -2.31
C ARG A 63 7.60 14.21 -2.03
N VAL A 64 7.12 14.47 -0.81
CA VAL A 64 5.74 14.19 -0.40
C VAL A 64 5.04 15.52 -0.24
N ASP A 65 3.97 15.73 -1.00
CA ASP A 65 3.08 16.88 -0.90
C ASP A 65 1.76 16.41 -0.25
N TYR A 66 1.36 17.03 0.86
CA TYR A 66 0.15 16.72 1.63
C TYR A 66 -0.93 17.76 1.39
N GLN A 67 -2.16 17.29 1.25
CA GLN A 67 -3.36 18.12 1.24
C GLN A 67 -4.35 17.49 2.20
N SER A 68 -4.52 18.10 3.38
CA SER A 68 -5.39 17.61 4.45
C SER A 68 -6.49 18.61 4.72
N TYR A 69 -7.67 18.11 5.10
CA TYR A 69 -8.77 18.91 5.64
C TYR A 69 -8.49 19.42 7.07
N PHE A 70 -7.59 18.76 7.81
CA PHE A 70 -7.35 19.06 9.22
C PHE A 70 -6.45 20.28 9.42
N ASP A 71 -6.84 21.14 10.37
CA ASP A 71 -6.13 22.38 10.71
C ASP A 71 -4.70 22.07 11.20
N GLY A 72 -3.71 22.78 10.67
CA GLY A 72 -2.29 22.55 10.93
C GLY A 72 -1.60 21.50 10.05
N GLU A 73 -2.35 20.79 9.20
CA GLU A 73 -1.83 19.83 8.20
C GLU A 73 -1.97 20.32 6.74
N GLU A 74 -2.33 21.59 6.58
CA GLU A 74 -2.57 22.23 5.28
C GLU A 74 -1.25 22.45 4.51
N ASP A 75 -1.21 22.00 3.25
CA ASP A 75 -0.11 22.23 2.29
C ASP A 75 1.30 21.91 2.83
N LEU A 76 1.41 20.87 3.65
CA LEU A 76 2.71 20.39 4.13
C LEU A 76 3.48 19.71 3.00
N SER A 77 4.79 19.94 2.96
CA SER A 77 5.68 19.17 2.10
C SER A 77 6.93 18.74 2.85
N LEU A 78 7.38 17.52 2.57
CA LEU A 78 8.61 16.99 3.13
C LEU A 78 9.37 16.22 2.05
N THR A 79 10.68 16.07 2.27
CA THR A 79 11.55 15.28 1.40
C THR A 79 12.11 14.11 2.18
N LEU A 80 11.78 12.89 1.75
CA LEU A 80 12.34 11.65 2.26
C LEU A 80 13.53 11.24 1.38
N PRO A 81 14.55 10.54 1.92
CA PRO A 81 15.63 10.05 1.09
C PRO A 81 15.14 9.01 0.08
N LYS A 82 15.91 8.79 -0.98
CA LYS A 82 15.64 7.74 -1.98
C LYS A 82 15.92 6.36 -1.38
N VAL A 83 14.90 5.79 -0.74
CA VAL A 83 14.89 4.45 -0.13
C VAL A 83 13.69 3.63 -0.62
N TRP A 84 13.52 2.41 -0.12
CA TRP A 84 12.32 1.61 -0.38
C TRP A 84 11.08 2.32 0.17
N LEU A 85 9.97 2.18 -0.55
CA LEU A 85 8.64 2.48 -0.04
C LEU A 85 7.95 1.13 0.23
N GLU A 86 7.30 0.97 1.37
CA GLU A 86 6.49 -0.24 1.60
C GLU A 86 5.42 -0.41 0.50
N ASP A 87 4.85 0.70 0.05
CA ASP A 87 3.81 0.76 -0.98
C ASP A 87 4.25 0.23 -2.36
N GLU A 88 5.56 0.16 -2.62
CA GLU A 88 6.07 -0.45 -3.85
C GLU A 88 6.25 -1.96 -3.78
N ILE A 89 6.30 -2.55 -2.57
CA ILE A 89 6.50 -3.99 -2.36
C ILE A 89 5.44 -4.81 -3.10
N TRP A 90 4.18 -4.36 -3.08
CA TRP A 90 3.08 -4.98 -3.81
C TRP A 90 3.36 -5.13 -5.32
N ASN A 91 3.92 -4.08 -5.93
CA ASN A 91 4.30 -4.11 -7.34
C ASN A 91 5.54 -4.98 -7.57
N VAL A 92 6.54 -4.89 -6.69
CA VAL A 92 7.77 -5.68 -6.82
C VAL A 92 7.49 -7.16 -6.75
N ILE A 93 6.62 -7.62 -5.83
CA ILE A 93 6.14 -9.01 -5.79
C ILE A 93 5.57 -9.43 -7.15
N ARG A 94 4.72 -8.61 -7.76
CA ARG A 94 4.09 -8.91 -9.06
C ARG A 94 5.07 -8.88 -10.24
N ILE A 95 6.12 -8.06 -10.15
CA ILE A 95 7.14 -7.90 -11.21
C ILE A 95 8.17 -9.04 -11.12
N ASN A 96 8.87 -9.13 -9.99
CA ASN A 96 9.85 -10.17 -9.69
C ASN A 96 10.17 -10.15 -8.18
N PRO A 97 9.69 -11.15 -7.40
CA PRO A 97 9.96 -11.27 -5.97
C PRO A 97 11.44 -11.34 -5.59
N GLU A 98 12.32 -11.77 -6.50
CA GLU A 98 13.78 -11.83 -6.25
C GLU A 98 14.41 -10.44 -6.06
N LEU A 99 13.70 -9.38 -6.45
CA LEU A 99 14.16 -8.00 -6.29
C LEU A 99 13.77 -7.39 -4.94
N LEU A 100 13.01 -8.11 -4.10
CA LEU A 100 12.61 -7.63 -2.78
C LEU A 100 13.85 -7.48 -1.87
N PRO A 101 13.89 -6.44 -1.03
CA PRO A 101 14.95 -6.32 -0.04
C PRO A 101 14.78 -7.44 1.01
N LEU A 102 15.90 -7.95 1.53
CA LEU A 102 15.93 -8.97 2.58
C LEU A 102 16.85 -8.54 3.72
N GLY A 103 16.59 -9.04 4.93
CA GLY A 103 17.30 -8.66 6.14
C GLY A 103 16.88 -7.27 6.63
N THR A 104 17.80 -6.57 7.29
CA THR A 104 17.54 -5.22 7.79
C THR A 104 17.47 -4.22 6.63
N VAL A 105 16.33 -3.54 6.50
CA VAL A 105 16.06 -2.58 5.43
C VAL A 105 15.47 -1.29 6.02
N ARG A 106 15.95 -0.15 5.55
CA ARG A 106 15.33 1.15 5.83
C ARG A 106 14.32 1.47 4.73
N MET A 107 13.09 1.77 5.12
CA MET A 107 12.05 2.14 4.19
C MET A 107 11.08 3.13 4.79
N VAL A 108 10.32 3.79 3.92
CA VAL A 108 9.14 4.56 4.31
C VAL A 108 7.99 3.55 4.47
N PRO A 109 7.37 3.42 5.66
CA PRO A 109 6.21 2.57 5.86
C PRO A 109 5.03 2.96 4.97
N SER A 110 4.01 2.10 4.92
CA SER A 110 2.75 2.33 4.19
C SER A 110 2.16 3.68 4.56
N ILE A 111 2.06 4.59 3.58
CA ILE A 111 1.49 5.92 3.81
C ILE A 111 0.07 5.79 4.35
N LEU A 112 -0.73 4.88 3.77
CA LEU A 112 -2.09 4.65 4.22
C LEU A 112 -2.15 4.18 5.68
N THR A 113 -1.17 3.37 6.13
CA THR A 113 -1.14 2.89 7.51
C THR A 113 -0.74 4.00 8.46
N GLU A 114 0.35 4.72 8.18
CA GLU A 114 0.83 5.80 9.04
C GLU A 114 -0.24 6.88 9.27
N GLU A 115 -1.00 7.21 8.22
CA GLU A 115 -2.15 8.13 8.31
C GLU A 115 -3.25 7.59 9.24
N LEU A 116 -3.63 6.32 9.10
CA LEU A 116 -4.68 5.70 9.93
C LEU A 116 -4.24 5.51 11.38
N THR A 117 -2.93 5.36 11.64
CA THR A 117 -2.37 5.22 12.99
C THR A 117 -1.84 6.54 13.54
N HIS A 118 -2.06 7.67 12.86
CA HIS A 118 -1.57 8.99 13.26
C HIS A 118 -0.06 9.02 13.60
N HIS A 119 0.73 8.23 12.88
CA HIS A 119 2.17 8.24 12.99
C HIS A 119 2.75 9.18 11.93
N PRO A 120 3.73 10.04 12.26
CA PRO A 120 4.37 10.89 11.27
C PRO A 120 5.08 10.06 10.20
N LEU A 121 4.86 10.37 8.93
CA LEU A 121 5.55 9.69 7.83
C LEU A 121 7.06 9.94 7.93
N ALA A 122 7.80 8.89 8.28
CA ALA A 122 9.23 8.94 8.49
C ALA A 122 9.90 7.65 8.01
N LEU A 123 11.22 7.62 8.07
CA LEU A 123 11.97 6.38 7.84
C LEU A 123 11.81 5.46 9.04
N ALA A 124 11.53 4.20 8.76
CA ALA A 124 11.60 3.12 9.73
C ALA A 124 12.58 2.04 9.27
N GLU A 125 13.14 1.35 10.24
CA GLU A 125 13.88 0.12 9.99
C GLU A 125 12.92 -1.07 10.10
N ALA A 126 12.97 -1.96 9.11
CA ALA A 126 12.22 -3.20 9.10
C ALA A 126 13.16 -4.39 8.90
N THR A 127 12.77 -5.54 9.43
CA THR A 127 13.37 -6.82 9.05
C THR A 127 12.49 -7.47 8.00
N ALA A 128 13.06 -7.64 6.80
CA ALA A 128 12.40 -8.25 5.65
C ALA A 128 12.79 -9.71 5.49
N THR A 129 11.82 -10.60 5.39
CA THR A 129 12.04 -12.03 5.12
C THR A 129 11.18 -12.50 3.96
N LEU A 130 11.69 -13.48 3.22
CA LEU A 130 10.96 -14.18 2.17
C LEU A 130 11.07 -15.67 2.42
N GLU A 131 9.94 -16.31 2.71
CA GLU A 131 9.84 -17.73 2.91
C GLU A 131 9.04 -18.36 1.77
N GLN A 132 9.44 -19.55 1.33
CA GLN A 132 8.71 -20.31 0.33
C GLN A 132 8.18 -21.61 0.95
N HIS A 133 6.88 -21.83 0.77
CA HIS A 133 6.12 -22.95 1.29
C HIS A 133 5.30 -23.55 0.14
N ASP A 134 5.74 -24.69 -0.38
CA ASP A 134 5.13 -25.35 -1.55
C ASP A 134 5.01 -24.43 -2.79
N ASN A 135 3.78 -24.05 -3.15
CA ASN A 135 3.43 -23.19 -4.27
C ASN A 135 3.19 -21.72 -3.87
N LEU A 136 3.39 -21.40 -2.59
CA LEU A 136 3.22 -20.06 -2.04
C LEU A 136 4.52 -19.52 -1.48
N SER A 137 4.64 -18.20 -1.55
CA SER A 137 5.70 -17.46 -0.89
C SER A 137 5.08 -16.45 0.07
N VAL A 138 5.73 -16.23 1.21
CA VAL A 138 5.33 -15.26 2.23
C VAL A 138 6.46 -14.26 2.38
N TYR A 139 6.18 -13.00 2.05
CA TYR A 139 7.08 -11.89 2.32
C TYR A 139 6.61 -11.14 3.56
N THR A 140 7.51 -10.98 4.52
CA THR A 140 7.21 -10.38 5.82
C THR A 140 8.05 -9.14 6.05
N LEU A 141 7.44 -8.09 6.58
CA LEU A 141 8.08 -6.88 7.08
C LEU A 141 7.73 -6.71 8.55
N ASP A 142 8.72 -6.86 9.42
CA ASP A 142 8.61 -6.58 10.85
C ASP A 142 9.22 -5.20 11.14
N TYR A 143 8.43 -4.28 11.70
CA TYR A 143 8.82 -2.94 12.13
C TYR A 143 8.82 -2.86 13.67
N PRO A 144 9.95 -3.12 14.34
CA PRO A 144 10.01 -3.16 15.80
C PRO A 144 9.71 -1.81 16.46
N THR A 145 10.03 -0.70 15.78
CA THR A 145 9.80 0.66 16.30
C THR A 145 8.38 1.17 16.08
N LEU A 146 7.59 0.51 15.23
CA LEU A 146 6.19 0.85 14.93
C LEU A 146 5.20 -0.22 15.44
N PRO A 147 5.63 -1.03 16.43
CA PRO A 147 5.11 -2.37 16.74
C PRO A 147 4.17 -2.98 15.68
N ARG A 148 4.70 -3.16 14.45
CA ARG A 148 3.89 -3.54 13.29
C ARG A 148 4.53 -4.65 12.48
N LEU A 149 3.71 -5.60 12.05
CA LEU A 149 4.11 -6.74 11.23
C LEU A 149 3.17 -6.85 10.02
N LEU A 150 3.72 -6.80 8.81
CA LEU A 150 2.99 -7.07 7.57
C LEU A 150 3.48 -8.39 6.97
N ALA A 151 2.56 -9.30 6.67
CA ALA A 151 2.83 -10.55 5.96
C ALA A 151 2.00 -10.61 4.67
N ILE A 152 2.66 -10.77 3.53
CA ILE A 152 2.03 -10.85 2.21
C ILE A 152 2.27 -12.24 1.64
N THR A 153 1.19 -13.00 1.44
CA THR A 153 1.25 -14.32 0.79
C THR A 153 0.88 -14.19 -0.69
N PHE A 154 1.69 -14.77 -1.56
CA PHE A 154 1.49 -14.77 -3.00
C PHE A 154 1.92 -16.10 -3.62
N GLU A 155 1.48 -16.35 -4.85
CA GLU A 155 1.88 -17.55 -5.58
C GLU A 155 3.38 -17.49 -5.95
N SER A 156 4.15 -18.54 -5.66
CA SER A 156 5.58 -18.54 -6.00
C SER A 156 5.82 -18.52 -7.51
N ALA A 157 4.90 -19.08 -8.29
CA ALA A 157 4.96 -19.04 -9.75
C ALA A 157 4.45 -17.70 -10.31
N PHE A 158 5.05 -17.25 -11.41
CA PHE A 158 4.53 -16.11 -12.18
C PHE A 158 3.06 -16.38 -12.59
N PRO A 159 2.13 -15.41 -12.44
CA PRO A 159 2.36 -13.97 -12.28
C PRO A 159 2.34 -13.47 -10.82
N HIS A 160 2.80 -14.30 -9.89
CA HIS A 160 2.98 -13.98 -8.47
C HIS A 160 1.74 -13.37 -7.83
N ARG A 161 0.57 -13.93 -8.16
CA ARG A 161 -0.70 -13.31 -7.79
C ARG A 161 -0.80 -13.28 -6.26
N LEU A 162 -1.14 -12.11 -5.72
CA LEU A 162 -1.40 -11.92 -4.28
C LEU A 162 -2.55 -12.84 -3.87
N VAL A 163 -2.36 -13.59 -2.78
CA VAL A 163 -3.34 -14.56 -2.27
C VAL A 163 -4.01 -14.01 -1.01
N ARG A 164 -3.22 -13.55 -0.04
CA ARG A 164 -3.69 -12.94 1.19
C ARG A 164 -2.64 -12.01 1.77
N TRP A 165 -3.06 -11.14 2.68
CA TRP A 165 -2.14 -10.42 3.54
C TRP A 165 -2.72 -10.28 4.94
N GLU A 166 -1.83 -10.17 5.92
CA GLU A 166 -2.14 -9.95 7.32
C GLU A 166 -1.25 -8.82 7.83
N GLU A 167 -1.85 -7.85 8.52
CA GLU A 167 -1.18 -6.71 9.12
C GLU A 167 -1.55 -6.70 10.60
N THR A 168 -0.56 -6.89 11.47
CA THR A 168 -0.71 -6.78 12.92
C THR A 168 -0.03 -5.50 13.38
N PHE A 169 -0.71 -4.71 14.20
CA PHE A 169 -0.20 -3.45 14.72
C PHE A 169 -0.77 -3.17 16.11
N GLU A 170 -0.04 -2.38 16.88
CA GLU A 170 -0.53 -1.83 18.14
C GLU A 170 -1.34 -0.55 17.87
N THR A 171 -2.55 -0.46 18.41
CA THR A 171 -3.39 0.73 18.27
C THR A 171 -2.86 1.87 19.13
N VAL A 172 -3.03 3.11 18.66
CA VAL A 172 -2.76 4.29 19.49
C VAL A 172 -3.69 4.33 20.70
N ALA A 173 -3.15 4.61 21.89
CA ALA A 173 -3.94 4.93 23.07
C ALA A 173 -4.76 6.20 22.81
N GLY A 174 -6.07 6.04 22.65
CA GLY A 174 -6.99 7.13 22.35
C GLY A 174 -8.32 6.92 23.06
N TRP A 175 -9.01 8.02 23.40
CA TRP A 175 -10.37 7.97 23.97
C TRP A 175 -10.50 7.19 25.29
N GLY A 176 -9.42 7.13 26.09
CA GLY A 176 -9.40 6.44 27.38
C GLY A 176 -9.23 4.92 27.29
N MET A 177 -8.78 4.41 26.15
CA MET A 177 -8.48 2.99 25.94
C MET A 177 -6.97 2.72 25.98
N GLU A 178 -6.59 1.61 26.62
CA GLU A 178 -5.23 1.09 26.57
C GLU A 178 -4.90 0.60 25.14
N PRO A 179 -3.63 0.69 24.70
CA PRO A 179 -3.19 0.11 23.44
C PRO A 179 -3.57 -1.37 23.33
N GLN A 180 -4.08 -1.77 22.17
CA GLN A 180 -4.42 -3.15 21.86
C GLN A 180 -3.67 -3.58 20.60
N VAL A 181 -3.24 -4.84 20.58
CA VAL A 181 -2.73 -5.45 19.36
C VAL A 181 -3.93 -5.89 18.52
N MET A 182 -4.02 -5.37 17.30
CA MET A 182 -5.05 -5.69 16.33
C MET A 182 -4.44 -6.30 15.07
N THR A 183 -5.19 -7.20 14.43
CA THR A 183 -4.80 -7.79 13.15
C THR A 183 -5.88 -7.55 12.11
N THR A 184 -5.50 -6.92 11.00
CA THR A 184 -6.32 -6.83 9.78
C THR A 184 -5.86 -7.88 8.78
N ARG A 185 -6.80 -8.57 8.13
CA ARG A 185 -6.50 -9.57 7.10
C ARG A 185 -7.36 -9.40 5.87
N ALA A 186 -6.83 -9.75 4.72
CA ALA A 186 -7.60 -9.89 3.50
C ALA A 186 -7.17 -11.15 2.73
N GLU A 187 -8.13 -11.81 2.11
CA GLU A 187 -7.91 -12.98 1.26
C GLU A 187 -8.59 -12.77 -0.10
N ARG A 188 -7.94 -13.21 -1.17
CA ARG A 188 -8.43 -13.05 -2.53
C ARG A 188 -9.62 -13.97 -2.77
N ILE A 189 -10.81 -13.39 -2.85
CA ILE A 189 -12.04 -14.11 -3.19
C ILE A 189 -12.15 -14.36 -4.70
N ARG A 190 -11.75 -13.36 -5.52
CA ARG A 190 -11.86 -13.40 -6.98
C ARG A 190 -10.66 -12.75 -7.66
N TYR A 191 -10.36 -13.19 -8.88
CA TYR A 191 -9.41 -12.57 -9.78
C TYR A 191 -9.97 -12.55 -11.21
N THR A 192 -9.90 -11.40 -11.87
CA THR A 192 -10.18 -11.27 -13.30
C THR A 192 -9.05 -10.47 -13.96
N MET A 193 -8.61 -10.91 -15.14
CA MET A 193 -7.74 -10.12 -16.02
C MET A 193 -8.60 -9.45 -17.10
N LEU A 194 -8.62 -8.12 -17.12
CA LEU A 194 -9.33 -7.33 -18.12
C LEU A 194 -8.39 -6.30 -18.75
N ASP A 195 -8.46 -6.16 -20.06
CA ASP A 195 -7.97 -5.06 -20.89
C ASP A 195 -8.88 -3.81 -20.72
N TYR A 196 -8.95 -3.28 -19.50
CA TYR A 196 -9.86 -2.18 -19.12
C TYR A 196 -9.98 -1.04 -20.15
N TRP A 197 -8.87 -0.64 -20.79
CA TRP A 197 -8.88 0.46 -21.76
C TRP A 197 -9.71 0.18 -23.03
N GLU A 198 -9.98 -1.07 -23.35
CA GLU A 198 -10.89 -1.48 -24.42
C GLU A 198 -12.35 -1.69 -23.93
N ARG A 199 -12.56 -1.67 -22.60
CA ARG A 199 -13.82 -1.99 -21.90
C ARG A 199 -14.35 -0.81 -21.06
N LYS A 200 -14.26 0.41 -21.60
CA LYS A 200 -14.64 1.67 -20.92
C LYS A 200 -15.92 2.33 -21.46
N TYR A 201 -16.71 1.60 -22.24
CA TYR A 201 -17.91 2.12 -22.88
C TYR A 201 -19.18 1.63 -22.17
N LEU A 202 -20.33 2.27 -22.44
CA LEU A 202 -21.60 1.93 -21.80
C LEU A 202 -21.98 0.45 -21.94
N LYS A 203 -21.69 -0.17 -23.10
CA LYS A 203 -21.93 -1.60 -23.34
C LYS A 203 -21.18 -2.52 -22.38
N ASP A 204 -20.11 -2.03 -21.75
CA ASP A 204 -19.25 -2.79 -20.85
C ASP A 204 -19.72 -2.70 -19.38
N GLU A 205 -20.80 -1.96 -19.10
CA GLU A 205 -21.36 -1.78 -17.76
C GLU A 205 -21.66 -3.11 -17.06
N VAL A 206 -22.11 -4.12 -17.81
CA VAL A 206 -22.37 -5.46 -17.29
C VAL A 206 -21.17 -6.07 -16.54
N LEU A 207 -19.94 -5.70 -16.94
CA LEU A 207 -18.71 -6.18 -16.32
C LEU A 207 -18.51 -5.67 -14.89
N ARG A 208 -19.16 -4.55 -14.49
CA ARG A 208 -19.06 -4.02 -13.11
C ARG A 208 -19.57 -5.03 -12.11
N MET A 209 -20.74 -5.61 -12.36
CA MET A 209 -21.32 -6.63 -11.49
C MET A 209 -20.75 -8.01 -11.81
N THR A 210 -20.69 -8.39 -13.09
CA THR A 210 -20.32 -9.77 -13.46
C THR A 210 -18.86 -10.08 -13.29
N GLU A 211 -17.95 -9.10 -13.42
CA GLU A 211 -16.50 -9.30 -13.32
C GLU A 211 -15.84 -8.63 -12.11
N LEU A 212 -16.27 -7.42 -11.78
CA LEU A 212 -15.57 -6.59 -10.79
C LEU A 212 -16.21 -6.58 -9.40
N GLY A 213 -17.51 -6.88 -9.29
CA GLY A 213 -18.27 -6.84 -8.03
C GLY A 213 -18.39 -5.43 -7.41
N ILE A 214 -18.56 -4.39 -8.24
CA ILE A 214 -18.52 -2.96 -7.80
C ILE A 214 -19.92 -2.31 -7.80
N GLU A 215 -21.00 -3.06 -8.01
CA GLU A 215 -22.40 -2.57 -7.92
C GLU A 215 -23.30 -3.56 -7.16
#